data_AF-A0A0F9CBD7-F1
#
_entry.id   AF-A0A0F9CBD7-F1
#
_cell.length_a   1.000
_cell.length_b   1.000
_cell.length_c   1.000
_cell.angle_alpha   90.00
_cell.angle_beta   90.00
_cell.angle_gamma   90.00
#
_symmetry.space_group_name_H-M   'P 1'
#
loop_
_entity.id
_entity.type
_entity.pdbx_description
1 polymer ?
#
loop_
_entity_poly.entity_id
_entity_poly.type
_entity_poly.pdbx_seq_one_letter_code
_entity_poly.pdbx_strand_id
1 'polypeptide(L)'
;MVSVIAHRVLKDEPCWGLAEAIENGRIIQKLWVIRGDRKARYTTDFGPASDYPDFTPIIYASVGDDTVAQLQECAERDRHDNKWAKRRRELQSESTLIADILRQEERKIQERQNRSVFGPLQSTQRTDYPREAIQSRAKEMRNDRANNH
;
A
#
# COMPACT_ATOMS: atom_id res chain seq x y z
N MET A 1 9.66 17.92 -26.02
CA MET A 1 8.89 17.02 -26.91
C MET A 1 7.49 17.59 -27.04
N VAL A 2 7.07 18.02 -28.23
CA VAL A 2 5.74 18.60 -28.45
C VAL A 2 4.72 17.48 -28.49
N SER A 3 3.80 17.42 -27.52
CA SER A 3 2.68 16.47 -27.56
C SER A 3 1.55 17.05 -28.41
N VAL A 4 1.08 16.33 -29.42
CA VAL A 4 -0.15 16.69 -30.13
C VAL A 4 -1.31 16.56 -29.16
N ILE A 5 -2.16 17.58 -29.06
CA ILE A 5 -3.33 17.57 -28.18
C ILE A 5 -4.57 17.31 -29.05
N ALA A 6 -5.37 16.32 -28.65
CA ALA A 6 -6.69 16.10 -29.22
C ALA A 6 -7.73 16.87 -28.42
N HIS A 7 -8.68 17.52 -29.11
CA HIS A 7 -9.83 18.19 -28.47
C HIS A 7 -11.05 17.27 -28.30
N ARG A 8 -11.11 16.20 -29.08
CA ARG A 8 -12.16 15.16 -29.03
C ARG A 8 -11.54 13.82 -29.36
N VAL A 9 -12.17 12.75 -28.90
CA VAL A 9 -11.84 11.36 -29.24
C VAL A 9 -13.12 10.61 -29.61
N LEU A 10 -13.04 9.73 -30.60
CA LEU A 10 -14.13 8.80 -30.95
C LEU A 10 -13.94 7.49 -30.20
N LYS A 11 -15.05 6.80 -29.96
CA LYS A 11 -15.08 5.52 -29.25
C LYS A 11 -14.24 4.44 -29.93
N ASP A 12 -14.28 4.41 -31.26
CA ASP A 12 -13.63 3.40 -32.09
C ASP A 12 -12.21 3.79 -32.52
N GLU A 13 -11.68 4.92 -32.02
CA GLU A 13 -10.30 5.31 -32.32
C GLU A 13 -9.31 4.30 -31.70
N PRO A 14 -8.25 3.92 -32.42
CA PRO A 14 -7.20 3.08 -31.87
C PRO A 14 -6.45 3.85 -30.78
N CYS A 15 -6.22 3.18 -29.65
CA CYS A 15 -5.64 3.77 -28.47
C CYS A 15 -4.24 3.20 -28.18
N TRP A 16 -3.29 4.07 -27.89
CA TRP A 16 -1.98 3.72 -27.37
C TRP A 16 -2.00 3.46 -25.86
N GLY A 17 -3.04 3.91 -25.17
CA GLY A 17 -3.16 3.66 -23.74
C GLY A 17 -3.90 4.75 -22.99
N LEU A 18 -4.07 4.47 -21.71
CA LEU A 18 -4.84 5.27 -20.77
C LEU A 18 -4.13 5.28 -19.43
N ALA A 19 -4.04 6.44 -18.80
CA ALA A 19 -3.58 6.58 -17.43
C ALA A 19 -4.54 7.44 -16.62
N GLU A 20 -4.86 7.05 -15.40
CA GLU A 20 -5.60 7.85 -14.44
C GLU A 20 -4.74 8.13 -13.22
N ALA A 21 -4.64 9.40 -12.85
CA ALA A 21 -3.87 9.85 -11.71
C ALA A 21 -4.54 11.03 -11.03
N ILE A 22 -4.18 11.25 -9.77
CA ILE A 22 -4.57 12.46 -9.04
C ILE A 22 -3.56 13.56 -9.39
N GLU A 23 -4.05 14.65 -9.97
CA GLU A 23 -3.26 15.84 -10.28
C GLU A 23 -3.97 17.06 -9.70
N ASN A 24 -3.26 17.83 -8.86
CA ASN A 24 -3.82 18.99 -8.17
C ASN A 24 -5.11 18.68 -7.39
N GLY A 25 -5.19 17.49 -6.79
CA GLY A 25 -6.35 17.05 -6.01
C GLY A 25 -7.57 16.63 -6.85
N ARG A 26 -7.41 16.45 -8.16
CA ARG A 26 -8.47 16.02 -9.08
C ARG A 26 -8.08 14.75 -9.82
N ILE A 27 -9.04 13.90 -10.12
CA ILE A 27 -8.81 12.66 -10.89
C ILE A 27 -8.79 13.04 -12.36
N ILE A 28 -7.61 12.92 -12.95
CA ILE A 28 -7.37 13.22 -14.35
C ILE A 28 -7.10 11.93 -15.10
N GLN A 29 -7.92 11.65 -16.11
CA GLN A 29 -7.66 10.60 -17.08
C GLN A 29 -6.95 11.19 -18.29
N LYS A 30 -5.83 10.60 -18.65
CA LYS A 30 -5.06 10.91 -19.85
C LYS A 30 -5.15 9.73 -20.80
N LEU A 31 -5.56 10.00 -22.02
CA LEU A 31 -5.68 9.02 -23.09
C LEU A 31 -4.74 9.41 -24.22
N TRP A 32 -4.16 8.42 -24.89
CA TRP A 32 -3.32 8.66 -26.06
C TRP A 32 -3.92 7.92 -27.26
N VAL A 33 -4.54 8.66 -28.17
CA VAL A 33 -5.09 8.08 -29.41
C VAL A 33 -4.06 8.10 -30.52
N ILE A 34 -4.12 7.10 -31.41
CA ILE A 34 -3.24 6.99 -32.57
C ILE A 34 -3.95 7.62 -33.77
N ARG A 35 -3.33 8.65 -34.35
CA ARG A 35 -3.85 9.33 -35.56
C ARG A 35 -2.73 9.44 -36.57
N GLY A 36 -2.74 8.55 -37.57
CA GLY A 36 -1.63 8.39 -38.49
C GLY A 36 -0.38 7.87 -37.77
N ASP A 37 0.74 8.54 -37.95
CA ASP A 37 2.04 8.21 -37.35
C ASP A 37 2.26 8.84 -35.96
N ARG A 38 1.25 9.52 -35.41
CA ARG A 38 1.37 10.33 -34.19
C ARG A 38 0.40 9.91 -33.10
N LYS A 39 0.87 10.10 -31.86
CA LYS A 39 0.06 9.97 -30.64
C LYS A 39 -0.49 11.34 -30.27
N ALA A 40 -1.81 11.45 -30.18
CA ALA A 40 -2.48 12.65 -29.70
C ALA A 40 -3.03 12.40 -28.29
N ARG A 41 -2.71 13.28 -27.36
CA ARG A 41 -3.17 13.19 -25.97
C ARG A 41 -4.52 13.86 -25.83
N TYR A 42 -5.46 13.16 -25.20
CA TYR A 42 -6.74 13.68 -24.73
C TYR A 42 -6.77 13.61 -23.20
N THR A 43 -7.47 14.54 -22.55
CA THR A 43 -7.51 14.61 -21.09
C THR A 43 -8.92 14.90 -20.63
N THR A 44 -9.38 14.13 -19.65
CA THR A 44 -10.70 14.25 -19.03
C THR A 44 -10.52 14.44 -17.53
N ASP A 45 -11.21 15.43 -16.98
CA ASP A 45 -11.29 15.65 -15.54
C ASP A 45 -12.56 14.99 -15.01
N PHE A 46 -12.39 14.08 -14.05
CA PHE A 46 -13.47 13.33 -13.42
C PHE A 46 -13.91 13.92 -12.07
N GLY A 47 -13.33 15.05 -11.65
CA GLY A 47 -13.70 15.73 -10.43
C GLY A 47 -12.67 15.56 -9.31
N PRO A 48 -13.02 16.00 -8.08
CA PRO A 48 -12.08 16.03 -6.97
C PRO A 48 -11.80 14.61 -6.44
N ALA A 49 -10.54 14.37 -6.07
CA ALA A 49 -10.10 13.10 -5.51
C ALA A 49 -10.73 12.79 -4.14
N SER A 50 -11.25 13.80 -3.44
CA SER A 50 -11.99 13.64 -2.18
C SER A 50 -13.21 12.73 -2.31
N ASP A 51 -13.83 12.70 -3.50
CA ASP A 51 -15.04 11.92 -3.76
C ASP A 51 -14.71 10.42 -3.90
N TYR A 52 -13.43 10.09 -4.08
CA TYR A 52 -12.92 8.74 -4.28
C TYR A 52 -11.75 8.47 -3.32
N PRO A 53 -12.01 8.31 -2.01
CA PRO A 53 -10.95 8.18 -0.99
C PRO A 53 -10.04 6.96 -1.20
N ASP A 54 -10.56 5.91 -1.84
CA ASP A 54 -9.84 4.67 -2.11
C ASP A 54 -9.27 4.59 -3.55
N PHE A 55 -9.23 5.71 -4.27
CA PHE A 55 -8.73 5.75 -5.64
C PHE A 55 -7.35 5.11 -5.76
N THR A 56 -7.15 4.36 -6.84
CA THR A 56 -5.87 3.76 -7.20
C THR A 56 -5.51 4.29 -8.57
N PRO A 57 -4.28 4.82 -8.77
CA PRO A 57 -3.83 5.19 -10.11
C PRO A 57 -3.89 3.99 -11.06
N ILE A 58 -4.45 4.19 -12.25
CA ILE A 58 -4.66 3.14 -13.25
C ILE A 58 -3.75 3.43 -14.44
N ILE A 59 -3.14 2.40 -15.02
CA ILE A 59 -2.40 2.50 -16.28
C ILE A 59 -2.78 1.29 -17.13
N TYR A 60 -3.36 1.54 -18.30
CA TYR A 60 -3.50 0.55 -19.37
C TYR A 60 -2.57 0.93 -20.50
N ALA A 61 -1.61 0.06 -20.77
CA ALA A 61 -0.77 0.14 -21.95
C ALA A 61 -1.46 -0.60 -23.11
N SER A 62 -1.52 0.05 -24.27
CA SER A 62 -1.93 -0.58 -25.53
C SER A 62 -0.96 -0.16 -26.65
N VAL A 63 -1.08 -0.77 -27.82
CA VAL A 63 -0.23 -0.48 -28.98
C VAL A 63 -1.10 -0.14 -30.20
N GLY A 64 -2.38 0.20 -29.98
CA GLY A 64 -3.36 0.47 -31.01
C GLY A 64 -4.35 -0.66 -31.26
N ASP A 65 -4.21 -1.77 -30.56
CA ASP A 65 -5.11 -2.93 -30.66
C ASP A 65 -6.45 -2.66 -29.96
N ASP A 66 -6.41 -1.92 -28.85
CA ASP A 66 -7.59 -1.56 -28.08
C ASP A 66 -8.17 -0.23 -28.54
N THR A 67 -9.50 -0.13 -28.54
CA THR A 67 -10.20 1.11 -28.80
C THR A 67 -10.26 2.00 -27.57
N VAL A 68 -10.51 3.30 -27.79
CA VAL A 68 -10.78 4.25 -26.70
C VAL A 68 -11.89 3.74 -25.78
N ALA A 69 -12.99 3.25 -26.34
CA ALA A 69 -14.12 2.76 -25.56
C ALA A 69 -13.74 1.58 -24.65
N GLN A 70 -12.98 0.60 -25.17
CA GLN A 70 -12.56 -0.56 -24.40
C GLN A 70 -11.68 -0.17 -23.20
N LEU A 71 -10.73 0.74 -23.40
CA LEU A 71 -9.88 1.20 -22.30
C LEU A 71 -10.64 2.05 -21.29
N GLN A 72 -11.59 2.88 -21.74
CA GLN A 72 -12.44 3.66 -20.84
C GLN A 72 -13.38 2.76 -20.02
N GLU A 73 -13.95 1.73 -20.62
CA GLU A 73 -14.79 0.74 -19.92
C GLU A 73 -13.97 -0.01 -18.86
N CYS A 74 -12.74 -0.43 -19.19
CA CYS A 74 -11.83 -1.03 -18.22
C CYS A 74 -11.54 -0.07 -17.06
N ALA A 75 -11.23 1.20 -17.37
CA ALA A 75 -10.91 2.21 -16.36
C ALA A 75 -12.11 2.52 -15.47
N GLU A 76 -13.31 2.63 -16.03
CA GLU A 76 -14.54 2.85 -15.28
C GLU A 76 -14.80 1.68 -14.32
N ARG A 77 -14.70 0.44 -14.82
CA ARG A 77 -14.87 -0.76 -13.99
C ARG A 77 -13.88 -0.78 -12.83
N ASP A 78 -12.60 -0.54 -13.09
CA ASP A 78 -11.56 -0.62 -12.07
C ASP A 78 -11.64 0.54 -11.07
N ARG A 79 -12.20 1.70 -11.46
CA ARG A 79 -12.47 2.81 -10.55
C ARG A 79 -13.56 2.50 -9.51
N HIS A 80 -14.49 1.61 -9.88
CA HIS A 80 -15.55 1.13 -9.00
C HIS A 80 -15.20 -0.19 -8.28
N ASP A 81 -14.05 -0.80 -8.59
CA ASP A 81 -13.58 -2.02 -7.94
C ASP A 81 -12.75 -1.72 -6.68
N ASN A 82 -13.12 -2.39 -5.58
CA ASN A 82 -12.43 -2.29 -4.30
C ASN A 82 -11.29 -3.31 -4.14
N LYS A 83 -11.07 -4.19 -5.14
CA LYS A 83 -10.05 -5.25 -5.08
C LYS A 83 -8.68 -4.74 -4.69
N TRP A 84 -8.18 -3.72 -5.39
CA TRP A 84 -6.84 -3.17 -5.13
C TRP A 84 -6.78 -2.36 -3.84
N ALA A 85 -7.86 -1.65 -3.48
CA ALA A 85 -7.97 -0.96 -2.20
C ALA A 85 -7.89 -1.94 -1.02
N LYS A 86 -8.62 -3.06 -1.09
CA LYS A 86 -8.56 -4.14 -0.10
C LYS A 86 -7.16 -4.74 0.01
N ARG A 87 -6.54 -5.06 -1.13
CA ARG A 87 -5.18 -5.63 -1.14
C ARG A 87 -4.14 -4.69 -0.50
N ARG A 88 -4.25 -3.38 -0.72
CA ARG A 88 -3.38 -2.39 -0.06
C ARG A 88 -3.57 -2.38 1.46
N ARG A 89 -4.82 -2.45 1.94
CA ARG A 89 -5.11 -2.52 3.39
C ARG A 89 -4.58 -3.80 4.01
N GLU A 90 -4.74 -4.94 3.35
CA GLU A 90 -4.18 -6.23 3.79
C GLU A 90 -2.66 -6.15 3.91
N LEU A 91 -1.96 -5.68 2.87
CA LEU A 91 -0.49 -5.52 2.90
C LEU A 91 -0.02 -4.57 4.00
N GLN A 92 -0.73 -3.47 4.24
CA GLN A 92 -0.43 -2.56 5.35
C GLN A 92 -0.60 -3.26 6.70
N SER A 93 -1.66 -4.06 6.87
CA SER A 93 -1.89 -4.83 8.09
C SER A 93 -0.82 -5.91 8.31
N GLU A 94 -0.39 -6.61 7.26
CA GLU A 94 0.70 -7.60 7.33
C GLU A 94 2.04 -6.94 7.67
N SER A 95 2.29 -5.71 7.20
CA SER A 95 3.52 -4.97 7.50
C SER A 95 3.66 -4.60 8.99
N THR A 96 2.55 -4.41 9.71
CA THR A 96 2.59 -4.16 11.17
C THR A 96 3.12 -5.37 11.96
N LEU A 97 2.93 -6.57 11.44
CA LEU A 97 3.39 -7.81 12.06
C LEU A 97 4.93 -7.90 12.09
N ILE A 98 5.61 -7.36 11.06
CA ILE A 98 7.07 -7.28 11.00
C ILE A 98 7.61 -6.31 12.05
N ALA A 99 6.99 -5.14 12.21
CA ALA A 99 7.37 -4.17 13.23
C ALA A 99 7.22 -4.76 14.64
N ASP A 100 6.17 -5.53 14.88
CA ASP A 100 5.96 -6.20 16.16
C ASP A 100 6.96 -7.33 16.42
N ILE A 101 7.35 -8.11 15.40
CA ILE A 101 8.44 -9.10 15.51
C ILE A 101 9.76 -8.43 15.88
N LEU A 102 10.11 -7.31 15.23
CA LEU A 102 11.35 -6.57 15.54
C LEU A 102 11.35 -6.04 16.97
N ARG A 103 10.24 -5.47 17.45
CA ARG A 103 10.09 -5.05 18.86
C ARG A 103 10.22 -6.21 19.83
N GLN A 104 9.69 -7.39 19.49
CA GLN A 104 9.82 -8.59 20.32
C GLN A 104 11.28 -9.07 20.41
N GLU A 105 12.01 -9.08 19.29
CA GLU A 105 13.43 -9.46 19.27
C GLU A 105 14.30 -8.46 20.02
N GLU A 106 14.08 -7.15 19.87
CA GLU A 106 14.78 -6.13 20.66
C GLU A 106 14.55 -6.31 22.17
N ARG A 107 13.31 -6.59 22.59
CA ARG A 107 13.01 -6.91 23.99
C ARG A 107 13.77 -8.13 24.48
N LYS A 108 13.81 -9.23 23.71
CA LYS A 108 14.56 -10.44 24.07
C LYS A 108 16.07 -10.17 24.18
N ILE A 109 16.62 -9.34 23.30
CA ILE A 109 18.04 -8.95 23.35
C ILE A 109 18.32 -8.16 24.62
N GLN A 110 17.49 -7.16 24.94
CA GLN A 110 17.61 -6.39 26.19
C GLN A 110 17.48 -7.28 27.43
N GLU A 111 16.54 -8.22 27.45
CA GLU A 111 16.41 -9.19 28.55
C GLU A 111 17.64 -10.10 28.68
N ARG A 112 18.20 -10.57 27.55
CA ARG A 112 19.41 -11.41 27.55
C ARG A 112 20.64 -10.64 28.04
N GLN A 113 20.77 -9.38 27.65
CA GLN A 113 21.86 -8.49 28.10
C GLN A 113 21.75 -8.10 29.58
N ASN A 114 20.54 -8.18 30.16
CA ASN A 114 20.26 -7.94 31.57
C ASN A 114 20.25 -9.22 32.44
N ARG A 115 20.83 -10.32 31.96
CA ARG A 115 20.92 -11.56 32.74
C ARG A 115 22.11 -11.53 33.70
N SER A 116 21.85 -11.68 34.99
CA SER A 116 22.90 -11.88 35.99
C SER A 116 23.48 -13.29 35.88
N VAL A 117 24.81 -13.40 35.89
CA VAL A 117 25.54 -14.67 35.82
C VAL A 117 26.16 -14.94 37.18
N PHE A 118 25.90 -16.12 37.74
CA PHE A 118 26.50 -16.61 38.98
C PHE A 118 27.14 -17.97 38.73
N GLY A 119 28.44 -18.08 38.97
CA GLY A 119 29.22 -19.30 38.85
C GLY A 119 30.42 -19.31 39.80
N PRO A 120 31.20 -20.42 39.86
CA PRO A 120 32.24 -20.61 40.86
C PRO A 120 33.39 -19.58 40.84
N LEU A 121 33.56 -18.86 39.72
CA LEU A 121 34.65 -17.89 39.50
C LEU A 121 34.17 -16.50 39.02
N GLN A 122 32.86 -16.31 38.80
CA GLN A 122 32.28 -15.02 38.40
C GLN A 122 30.89 -14.83 39.00
N SER A 123 30.66 -13.66 39.58
CA SER A 123 29.31 -13.20 39.95
C SER A 123 29.12 -11.79 39.42
N THR A 124 28.17 -11.62 38.51
CA THR A 124 27.79 -10.32 37.97
C THR A 124 26.30 -10.15 38.21
N GLN A 125 25.94 -9.35 39.20
CA GLN A 125 24.56 -8.98 39.49
C GLN A 125 24.28 -7.61 38.87
N ARG A 126 23.33 -7.53 37.94
CA ARG A 126 22.86 -6.27 37.35
C ARG A 126 21.44 -6.02 37.84
N THR A 127 21.24 -4.89 38.51
CA THR A 127 20.04 -4.56 39.31
C THR A 127 18.88 -4.00 38.47
N ASP A 128 19.14 -3.56 37.25
CA ASP A 128 18.18 -2.80 36.44
C ASP A 128 17.41 -3.67 35.44
N TYR A 129 16.73 -4.71 35.93
CA TYR A 129 15.79 -5.45 35.08
C TYR A 129 14.57 -4.56 34.79
N PRO A 130 14.17 -4.37 33.51
CA PRO A 130 13.09 -3.46 33.16
C PRO A 130 11.77 -3.90 33.79
N ARG A 131 11.17 -3.03 34.62
CA ARG A 131 9.96 -3.31 35.42
C ARG A 131 8.77 -3.75 34.56
N GLU A 132 8.69 -3.25 33.33
CA GLU A 132 7.62 -3.59 32.38
C GLU A 132 7.63 -5.07 31.97
N ALA A 133 8.82 -5.67 31.79
CA ALA A 133 8.96 -7.08 31.44
C ALA A 133 8.55 -8.02 32.60
N ILE A 134 8.72 -7.58 33.84
CA ILE A 134 8.27 -8.32 35.03
C ILE A 134 6.74 -8.28 35.12
N GLN A 135 6.14 -7.11 34.90
CA GLN A 135 4.69 -6.94 34.95
C GLN A 135 3.98 -7.73 33.84
N SER A 136 4.54 -7.77 32.63
CA SER A 136 3.99 -8.57 31.53
C SER A 136 4.04 -10.07 31.82
N ARG A 137 5.18 -10.60 32.30
CA ARG A 137 5.28 -12.02 32.71
C ARG A 137 4.34 -12.38 33.86
N ALA A 138 4.20 -11.50 34.85
CA ALA A 138 3.28 -11.73 35.96
C ALA A 138 1.81 -11.76 35.49
N LYS A 139 1.46 -10.92 34.49
CA LYS A 139 0.13 -10.90 33.88
C LYS A 139 -0.13 -12.13 33.02
N GLU A 140 0.85 -12.59 32.23
CA GLU A 140 0.78 -13.83 31.45
C GLU A 140 0.58 -15.04 32.37
N MET A 141 1.39 -15.20 33.41
CA MET A 141 1.23 -16.29 34.39
C MET A 141 -0.14 -16.28 35.09
N ARG A 142 -0.73 -15.10 35.32
CA ARG A 142 -2.07 -14.97 35.90
C ARG A 142 -3.15 -15.39 34.91
N ASN A 143 -3.01 -15.02 33.64
CA ASN A 143 -3.95 -15.39 32.59
C ASN A 143 -3.88 -16.89 32.25
N ASP A 144 -2.69 -17.49 32.18
CA ASP A 144 -2.51 -18.93 31.94
C ASP A 144 -3.14 -19.78 33.04
N ARG A 145 -3.06 -19.33 34.30
CA ARG A 145 -3.74 -19.98 35.44
C ARG A 145 -5.27 -19.85 35.39
N ALA A 146 -5.78 -18.78 34.79
CA ALA A 146 -7.22 -18.58 34.64
C ALA A 146 -7.81 -19.36 33.46
N ASN A 147 -7.02 -19.63 32.42
CA ASN A 147 -7.46 -20.36 31.21
C ASN A 147 -7.29 -21.88 31.30
N ASN A 148 -6.52 -22.40 32.26
CA ASN A 148 -6.34 -23.85 32.49
C ASN A 148 -7.31 -24.43 33.54
N HIS A 149 -8.44 -23.76 33.80
CA HIS A 149 -9.50 -24.22 34.69
C HIS A 149 -10.82 -24.43 33.95
#